data_AF-A0A2P8A7N4-F1
#
_entry.id   AF-A0A2P8A7N4-F1
#
_cell.length_a   1.000
_cell.length_b   1.000
_cell.length_c   1.000
_cell.angle_alpha   90.00
_cell.angle_beta   90.00
_cell.angle_gamma   90.00
#
_symmetry.space_group_name_H-M   'P 1'
#
loop_
_entity.id
_entity.type
_entity.pdbx_description
1 polymer ?
#
loop_
_entity_poly.entity_id
_entity_poly.type
_entity_poly.pdbx_seq_one_letter_code
_entity_poly.pdbx_strand_id
1 'polypeptide(L)'
;MCCSRSTGLLDLPVEIRLNIWQHVYKGTALHLALVIKTGQLRGRAVDESFVALGLDVDNPSPTLYGPTSESEKPARNLLALPLVNSAFGQEALPILYQEVQFWFFLPQAICSFQQIVPARFFSRIRHIRIYSLNLESESLRKLWNDVVSKVQSIERLEHLEIVLHRDYGGLKLKVRRLARIAAEAIGDLDVRILLPSHTYEKGTHVPVSLKRYRRKYPDLKFDQAWYFR
;
A
#
# COMPACT_ATOMS: atom_id res chain seq x y z
N MET A 1 -27.20 42.74 14.22
CA MET A 1 -26.02 41.98 13.78
C MET A 1 -26.09 40.59 14.39
N CYS A 2 -26.48 39.58 13.63
CA CYS A 2 -26.49 38.20 14.12
C CYS A 2 -25.12 37.59 13.83
N CYS A 3 -24.31 37.37 14.88
CA CYS A 3 -23.13 36.53 14.77
C CYS A 3 -23.61 35.11 14.42
N SER A 4 -23.43 34.69 13.17
CA SER A 4 -23.58 33.28 12.82
C SER A 4 -22.52 32.52 13.62
N ARG A 5 -22.94 31.79 14.67
CA ARG A 5 -22.06 30.81 15.31
C ARG A 5 -21.69 29.80 14.24
N SER A 6 -20.43 29.82 13.79
CA SER A 6 -19.92 28.77 12.92
C SER A 6 -19.97 27.47 13.70
N THR A 7 -20.80 26.52 13.27
CA THR A 7 -20.83 25.17 13.84
C THR A 7 -19.47 24.53 13.59
N GLY A 8 -18.71 24.27 14.65
CA GLY A 8 -17.40 23.64 14.57
C GLY A 8 -17.54 22.13 14.33
N LEU A 9 -16.48 21.49 13.85
CA LEU A 9 -16.48 20.03 13.62
C LEU A 9 -16.83 19.23 14.89
N LEU A 10 -16.43 19.72 16.08
CA LEU A 10 -16.75 19.11 17.38
C LEU A 10 -18.23 19.22 17.77
N ASP A 11 -18.96 20.18 17.21
CA ASP A 11 -20.39 20.41 17.53
C ASP A 11 -21.31 19.46 16.74
N LEU A 12 -20.77 18.74 15.74
CA LEU A 12 -21.50 17.74 14.97
C LEU A 12 -21.68 16.45 15.78
N PRO A 13 -22.77 15.67 15.57
CA PRO A 13 -22.90 14.33 16.13
C PRO A 13 -21.73 13.41 15.72
N VAL A 14 -21.37 12.47 16.59
CA VAL A 14 -20.24 11.54 16.39
C VAL A 14 -20.38 10.81 15.06
N GLU A 15 -21.58 10.36 14.71
CA GLU A 15 -21.87 9.63 13.48
C GLU A 15 -21.52 10.45 12.24
N ILE A 16 -21.85 11.75 12.26
CA ILE A 16 -21.51 12.68 11.17
C ILE A 16 -20.01 12.88 11.09
N ARG A 17 -19.31 13.02 12.23
CA ARG A 17 -17.84 13.15 12.25
C ARG A 17 -17.15 11.90 11.70
N LEU A 18 -17.60 10.71 12.09
CA LEU A 18 -17.06 9.44 11.58
C LEU A 18 -17.29 9.32 10.06
N ASN A 19 -18.46 9.71 9.55
CA ASN A 19 -18.73 9.74 8.11
C ASN A 19 -17.82 10.72 7.37
N ILE A 20 -17.53 11.89 7.95
CA ILE A 20 -16.56 12.84 7.40
C ILE A 20 -15.19 12.20 7.30
N TRP A 21 -14.71 11.53 8.36
CA TRP A 21 -13.42 10.86 8.34
C TRP A 21 -13.35 9.73 7.31
N GLN A 22 -14.41 8.92 7.20
CA GLN A 22 -14.49 7.90 6.15
C GLN A 22 -14.39 8.53 4.78
N HIS A 23 -15.13 9.60 4.52
CA HIS A 23 -15.09 10.30 3.24
C HIS A 23 -13.71 10.88 2.93
N VAL A 24 -13.04 11.48 3.93
CA VAL A 24 -11.70 12.07 3.79
C VAL A 24 -10.64 11.02 3.45
N TYR A 25 -10.71 9.84 4.07
CA TYR A 25 -9.69 8.81 3.89
C TYR A 25 -10.00 7.81 2.77
N LYS A 26 -11.25 7.71 2.35
CA LYS A 26 -11.66 6.82 1.26
C LYS A 26 -10.92 7.17 -0.03
N GLY A 27 -10.38 6.15 -0.68
CA GLY A 27 -9.64 6.32 -1.94
C GLY A 27 -8.29 7.02 -1.78
N THR A 28 -7.78 7.15 -0.54
CA THR A 28 -6.46 7.70 -0.28
C THR A 28 -5.42 6.58 -0.21
N ALA A 29 -4.19 6.84 -0.70
CA ALA A 29 -3.05 5.98 -0.47
C ALA A 29 -1.89 6.74 0.18
N LEU A 30 -1.18 6.06 1.08
CA LEU A 30 0.03 6.55 1.73
C LEU A 30 1.23 5.74 1.25
N HIS A 31 2.18 6.43 0.61
CA HIS A 31 3.45 5.85 0.19
C HIS A 31 4.49 6.00 1.30
N LEU A 32 4.94 4.87 1.82
CA LEU A 32 5.88 4.73 2.93
C LEU A 32 7.21 4.18 2.44
N ALA A 33 8.29 4.91 2.66
CA ALA A 33 9.64 4.52 2.25
C ALA A 33 10.61 4.62 3.43
N LEU A 34 11.52 3.66 3.54
CA LEU A 34 12.61 3.70 4.51
C LEU A 34 13.82 4.43 3.90
N VAL A 35 14.27 5.50 4.53
CA VAL A 35 15.51 6.17 4.14
C VAL A 35 16.69 5.35 4.64
N ILE A 36 17.37 4.64 3.73
CA ILE A 36 18.45 3.69 4.07
C ILE A 36 19.53 4.33 4.95
N LYS A 37 19.94 5.57 4.64
CA LYS A 37 21.01 6.27 5.38
C LYS A 37 20.65 6.56 6.84
N THR A 38 19.38 6.86 7.12
CA THR A 38 18.95 7.33 8.45
C THR A 38 18.09 6.31 9.19
N GLY A 39 17.65 5.25 8.53
CA GLY A 39 16.67 4.29 9.07
C GLY A 39 15.30 4.92 9.35
N GLN A 40 15.06 6.17 8.92
CA GLN A 40 13.80 6.86 9.18
C GLN A 40 12.75 6.47 8.14
N LEU A 41 11.56 6.13 8.63
CA LEU A 41 10.39 5.93 7.78
C LEU A 41 9.82 7.30 7.36
N ARG A 42 9.65 7.51 6.06
CA ARG A 42 9.01 8.69 5.48
C ARG A 42 7.70 8.30 4.83
N GLY A 43 6.67 9.11 5.03
CA GLY A 43 5.36 8.95 4.40
C GLY A 43 4.97 10.16 3.57
N ARG A 44 4.40 9.92 2.39
CA ARG A 44 3.74 10.93 1.56
C ARG A 44 2.38 10.44 1.09
N ALA A 45 1.45 11.36 0.89
CA ALA A 45 0.23 11.05 0.15
C ALA A 45 0.61 10.66 -1.27
N VAL A 46 -0.04 9.64 -1.80
CA VAL A 46 -0.01 9.37 -3.23
C VAL A 46 -1.02 10.30 -3.89
N ASP A 47 -0.68 10.81 -5.07
CA ASP A 47 -1.63 11.53 -5.91
C ASP A 47 -2.84 10.62 -6.23
N GLU A 48 -4.05 11.17 -6.09
CA GLU A 48 -5.32 10.45 -6.28
C GLU A 48 -5.42 9.78 -7.65
N SER A 49 -4.78 10.35 -8.68
CA SER A 49 -4.75 9.76 -10.02
C SER A 49 -4.10 8.38 -10.07
N PHE A 50 -3.28 8.03 -9.08
CA PHE A 50 -2.61 6.73 -8.99
C PHE A 50 -3.43 5.70 -8.20
N VAL A 51 -4.36 6.16 -7.36
CA VAL A 51 -5.21 5.28 -6.55
C VAL A 51 -6.37 4.73 -7.38
N ALA A 52 -6.95 5.56 -8.25
CA ALA A 52 -7.98 5.14 -9.21
C ALA A 52 -7.47 4.06 -10.19
N LEU A 53 -6.19 4.10 -10.56
CA LEU A 53 -5.52 3.14 -11.44
C LEU A 53 -5.28 1.76 -10.77
N GLY A 54 -5.62 1.61 -9.49
CA GLY A 54 -5.44 0.37 -8.75
C GLY A 54 -6.60 -0.61 -8.85
N LEU A 55 -7.78 -0.22 -9.33
CA LEU A 55 -8.96 -1.10 -9.30
C LEU A 55 -9.91 -1.02 -10.49
N ASP A 56 -9.75 -0.08 -11.43
CA ASP A 56 -10.56 -0.06 -12.64
C ASP A 56 -9.88 0.70 -13.79
N VAL A 57 -10.41 0.51 -15.00
CA VAL A 57 -10.29 1.34 -16.21
C VAL A 57 -9.24 0.95 -17.27
N ASP A 58 -9.78 0.65 -18.46
CA ASP A 58 -9.21 0.39 -19.78
C ASP A 58 -8.20 1.42 -20.34
N ASN A 59 -7.58 2.27 -19.50
CA ASN A 59 -6.59 3.25 -19.94
C ASN A 59 -5.70 3.76 -18.76
N PRO A 60 -4.55 3.14 -18.47
CA PRO A 60 -3.67 3.59 -17.40
C PRO A 60 -2.73 4.74 -17.81
N SER A 61 -2.72 5.79 -16.99
CA SER A 61 -1.83 6.97 -17.07
C SER A 61 -0.37 6.63 -16.67
N PRO A 62 0.66 7.40 -17.12
CA PRO A 62 2.06 6.99 -17.27
C PRO A 62 2.88 6.60 -16.03
N THR A 63 2.34 6.71 -14.82
CA THR A 63 3.15 6.77 -13.61
C THR A 63 2.75 5.66 -12.65
N LEU A 64 3.31 4.46 -12.82
CA LEU A 64 3.21 3.36 -11.84
C LEU A 64 4.48 3.16 -11.01
N TYR A 65 5.50 3.96 -11.34
CA TYR A 65 6.62 4.27 -10.47
C TYR A 65 6.19 5.49 -9.69
N GLY A 66 6.13 5.39 -8.35
CA GLY A 66 5.72 6.50 -7.50
C GLY A 66 6.44 7.82 -7.86
N PRO A 67 5.93 8.96 -7.37
CA PRO A 67 6.19 10.27 -7.96
C PRO A 67 7.65 10.48 -8.38
N THR A 68 7.85 10.74 -9.68
CA THR A 68 9.14 11.08 -10.32
C THR A 68 9.63 12.46 -9.90
N SER A 69 8.74 13.29 -9.36
CA SER A 69 9.08 14.54 -8.68
C SER A 69 8.94 14.40 -7.17
N GLU A 70 9.95 14.88 -6.45
CA GLU A 70 9.90 15.15 -5.02
C GLU A 70 8.97 16.35 -4.79
N SER A 71 7.66 16.15 -4.92
CA SER A 71 6.73 17.05 -4.26
C SER A 71 6.84 16.78 -2.77
N GLU A 72 7.61 17.59 -2.07
CA GLU A 72 7.63 17.68 -0.61
C GLU A 72 6.32 18.27 -0.06
N LYS A 73 5.15 17.95 -0.62
CA LYS A 73 3.90 18.19 0.09
C LYS A 73 3.75 17.02 1.06
N PRO A 74 4.15 17.15 2.33
CA PRO A 74 4.15 16.03 3.24
C PRO A 74 2.74 15.46 3.39
N ALA A 75 2.64 14.17 3.69
CA ALA A 75 1.42 13.52 4.19
C ALA A 75 0.82 14.18 5.45
N ARG A 76 1.40 15.30 5.92
CA ARG A 76 0.91 16.10 7.02
C ARG A 76 -0.57 16.37 6.88
N ASN A 77 -1.13 16.69 5.71
CA ASN A 77 -2.57 17.01 5.66
C ASN A 77 -3.49 15.82 6.01
N LEU A 78 -3.09 14.58 5.67
CA LEU A 78 -3.86 13.37 5.99
C LEU A 78 -3.60 12.87 7.42
N LEU A 79 -2.42 13.15 7.98
CA LEU A 79 -2.04 12.77 9.35
C LEU A 79 -2.24 13.90 10.37
N ALA A 80 -2.49 15.14 9.95
CA ALA A 80 -2.50 16.32 10.82
C ALA A 80 -3.76 16.42 11.65
N LEU A 81 -4.92 16.06 11.12
CA LEU A 81 -6.18 16.19 11.85
C LEU A 81 -6.23 15.31 13.13
N PRO A 82 -5.75 14.05 13.11
CA PRO A 82 -5.55 13.26 14.32
C PRO A 82 -4.57 13.85 15.34
N LEU A 83 -3.61 14.69 14.90
CA LEU A 83 -2.53 15.22 15.72
C LEU A 83 -2.88 16.56 16.39
N VAL A 84 -3.93 17.24 15.93
CA VAL A 84 -4.33 18.56 16.43
C VAL A 84 -5.25 18.46 17.65
N ASN A 85 -6.02 17.37 17.80
CA ASN A 85 -6.89 17.16 18.95
C ASN A 85 -7.01 15.65 19.28
N SER A 86 -6.85 15.28 20.55
CA SER A 86 -6.87 13.88 21.00
C SER A 86 -8.22 13.19 20.78
N ALA A 87 -9.34 13.90 20.85
CA ALA A 87 -10.67 13.35 20.57
C ALA A 87 -10.82 13.00 19.08
N PHE A 88 -10.39 13.90 18.19
CA PHE A 88 -10.32 13.60 16.76
C PHE A 88 -9.32 12.49 16.45
N GLY A 89 -8.20 12.42 17.17
CA GLY A 89 -7.25 11.31 17.04
C GLY A 89 -7.88 9.95 17.35
N GLN A 90 -8.71 9.86 18.39
CA GLN A 90 -9.39 8.62 18.76
C GLN A 90 -10.43 8.17 17.72
N GLU A 91 -11.15 9.11 17.11
CA GLU A 91 -12.15 8.84 16.06
C GLU A 91 -11.51 8.56 14.69
N ALA A 92 -10.55 9.40 14.29
CA ALA A 92 -10.02 9.43 12.94
C ALA A 92 -8.93 8.39 12.69
N LEU A 93 -8.05 8.09 13.67
CA LEU A 93 -6.97 7.12 13.46
C LEU A 93 -7.51 5.73 13.08
N PRO A 94 -8.49 5.14 13.78
CA PRO A 94 -8.98 3.84 13.40
C PRO A 94 -9.58 3.79 12.00
N ILE A 95 -10.24 4.87 11.56
CA ILE A 95 -10.80 5.00 10.20
C ILE A 95 -9.66 5.14 9.18
N LEU A 96 -8.66 5.96 9.46
CA LEU A 96 -7.48 6.11 8.59
C LEU A 96 -6.85 4.75 8.29
N TYR A 97 -6.61 3.92 9.31
CA TYR A 97 -6.00 2.60 9.09
C TYR A 97 -6.92 1.64 8.34
N GLN A 98 -8.24 1.83 8.34
CA GLN A 98 -9.19 0.98 7.62
C GLN A 98 -9.36 1.39 6.16
N GLU A 99 -9.46 2.70 5.90
CA GLU A 99 -9.85 3.24 4.59
C GLU A 99 -8.64 3.53 3.68
N VAL A 100 -7.47 3.82 4.26
CA VAL A 100 -6.27 4.18 3.48
C VAL A 100 -5.55 2.94 2.98
N GLN A 101 -5.05 3.02 1.74
CA GLN A 101 -4.11 2.04 1.19
C GLN A 101 -2.67 2.34 1.61
N PHE A 102 -1.97 1.35 2.15
CA PHE A 102 -0.58 1.51 2.58
C PHE A 102 0.38 0.92 1.56
N TRP A 103 1.16 1.80 0.91
CA TRP A 103 2.09 1.43 -0.15
C TRP A 103 3.52 1.46 0.39
N PHE A 104 4.12 0.30 0.60
CA PHE A 104 5.46 0.17 1.16
C PHE A 104 6.50 0.04 0.05
N PHE A 105 7.34 1.07 -0.08
CA PHE A 105 8.52 1.01 -0.93
C PHE A 105 9.59 0.19 -0.22
N LEU A 106 9.79 -1.02 -0.73
CA LEU A 106 10.66 -2.07 -0.22
C LEU A 106 10.10 -2.81 1.02
N PRO A 107 10.42 -4.11 1.17
CA PRO A 107 9.99 -4.93 2.31
C PRO A 107 10.44 -4.40 3.70
N GLN A 108 11.53 -3.62 3.78
CA GLN A 108 12.00 -3.07 5.06
C GLN A 108 11.01 -2.04 5.64
N ALA A 109 10.30 -1.29 4.80
CA ALA A 109 9.43 -0.20 5.24
C ALA A 109 8.26 -0.70 6.10
N ILE A 110 7.66 -1.85 5.76
CA ILE A 110 6.58 -2.45 6.55
C ILE A 110 7.09 -2.94 7.92
N CYS A 111 8.29 -3.51 7.98
CA CYS A 111 8.90 -3.93 9.23
C CYS A 111 9.11 -2.75 10.18
N SER A 112 9.67 -1.65 9.68
CA SER A 112 9.87 -0.41 10.46
C SER A 112 8.55 0.25 10.84
N PHE A 113 7.56 0.25 9.94
CA PHE A 113 6.24 0.83 10.22
C PHE A 113 5.54 0.13 11.39
N GLN A 114 5.56 -1.21 11.43
CA GLN A 114 4.95 -1.96 12.53
C GLN A 114 5.63 -1.70 13.90
N GLN A 115 6.92 -1.34 13.91
CA GLN A 115 7.61 -0.99 15.16
C GLN A 115 7.13 0.34 15.75
N ILE A 116 6.61 1.23 14.91
CA ILE A 116 6.19 2.59 15.30
C ILE A 116 4.67 2.65 15.51
N VAL A 117 3.91 1.87 14.76
CA VAL A 117 2.45 1.84 14.83
C VAL A 117 1.98 0.84 15.89
N PRO A 118 1.14 1.26 16.87
CA PRO A 118 0.54 0.35 17.83
C PRO A 118 -0.17 -0.82 17.14
N ALA A 119 0.00 -2.04 17.67
CA ALA A 119 -0.55 -3.27 17.09
C ALA A 119 -2.06 -3.19 16.79
N ARG A 120 -2.83 -2.54 17.67
CA ARG A 120 -4.29 -2.32 17.51
C ARG A 120 -4.70 -1.50 16.28
N PHE A 121 -3.78 -0.70 15.74
CA PHE A 121 -4.01 0.09 14.53
C PHE A 121 -3.47 -0.65 13.31
N PHE A 122 -2.32 -1.30 13.43
CA PHE A 122 -1.76 -2.14 12.37
C PHE A 122 -2.72 -3.28 11.98
N SER A 123 -3.41 -3.90 12.95
CA SER A 123 -4.41 -4.95 12.69
C SER A 123 -5.69 -4.46 12.01
N ARG A 124 -5.88 -3.14 11.87
CA ARG A 124 -7.03 -2.55 11.18
C ARG A 124 -6.78 -2.32 9.69
N ILE A 125 -5.55 -2.52 9.22
CA ILE A 125 -5.17 -2.30 7.82
C ILE A 125 -5.92 -3.29 6.92
N ARG A 126 -6.56 -2.76 5.88
CA ARG A 126 -7.31 -3.55 4.90
C ARG A 126 -6.60 -3.68 3.55
N HIS A 127 -5.79 -2.69 3.19
CA HIS A 127 -5.17 -2.63 1.86
C HIS A 127 -3.67 -2.37 1.97
N ILE A 128 -2.87 -3.30 1.45
CA ILE A 128 -1.42 -3.20 1.43
C ILE A 128 -0.90 -3.39 0.01
N ARG A 129 0.00 -2.50 -0.41
CA ARG A 129 0.83 -2.66 -1.61
C ARG A 129 2.29 -2.70 -1.21
N ILE A 130 3.08 -3.65 -1.73
CA ILE A 130 4.50 -3.79 -1.43
C ILE A 130 5.31 -3.81 -2.72
N TYR A 131 6.25 -2.87 -2.84
CA TYR A 131 7.25 -2.89 -3.91
C TYR A 131 8.35 -3.87 -3.52
N SER A 132 8.46 -4.96 -4.27
CA SER A 132 9.29 -6.10 -3.93
C SER A 132 10.69 -5.99 -4.53
N LEU A 133 11.70 -6.36 -3.75
CA LEU A 133 13.11 -6.50 -4.16
C LEU A 133 13.38 -7.86 -4.80
N ASN A 134 14.48 -7.98 -5.54
CA ASN A 134 15.03 -9.28 -5.91
C ASN A 134 15.47 -10.05 -4.64
N LEU A 135 15.20 -11.36 -4.57
CA LEU A 135 15.48 -12.23 -3.42
C LEU A 135 16.73 -13.11 -3.63
N GLU A 136 17.78 -12.55 -4.24
CA GLU A 136 19.02 -13.27 -4.53
C GLU A 136 19.77 -13.67 -3.26
N SER A 137 19.90 -12.76 -2.30
CA SER A 137 20.61 -13.02 -1.04
C SER A 137 19.72 -13.70 0.01
N GLU A 138 20.35 -14.47 0.89
CA GLU A 138 19.69 -15.07 2.05
C GLU A 138 19.07 -14.04 2.99
N SER A 139 19.75 -12.90 3.19
CA SER A 139 19.23 -11.79 4.00
C SER A 139 17.92 -11.22 3.45
N LEU A 140 17.80 -11.08 2.13
CA LEU A 140 16.58 -10.60 1.48
C LEU A 140 15.46 -11.64 1.53
N ARG A 141 15.78 -12.94 1.45
CA ARG A 141 14.79 -14.02 1.66
C ARG A 141 14.26 -14.03 3.08
N LYS A 142 15.14 -13.85 4.09
CA LYS A 142 14.74 -13.75 5.49
C LYS A 142 13.81 -12.56 5.71
N LEU A 143 14.20 -11.38 5.22
CA LEU A 143 13.36 -10.19 5.27
C LEU A 143 11.99 -10.41 4.60
N TRP A 144 11.95 -11.08 3.45
CA TRP A 144 10.69 -11.41 2.79
C TRP A 144 9.80 -12.33 3.65
N ASN A 145 10.38 -13.34 4.31
CA ASN A 145 9.63 -14.19 5.23
C ASN A 145 9.09 -13.40 6.43
N ASP A 146 9.88 -12.45 6.95
CA ASP A 146 9.44 -11.57 8.04
C ASP A 146 8.25 -10.71 7.58
N VAL A 147 8.32 -10.15 6.38
CA VAL A 147 7.19 -9.39 5.78
C VAL A 147 5.95 -10.25 5.60
N VAL A 148 6.09 -11.46 5.04
CA VAL A 148 4.99 -12.41 4.88
C VAL A 148 4.32 -12.70 6.23
N SER A 149 5.11 -12.97 7.27
CA SER A 149 4.60 -13.22 8.63
C SER A 149 3.83 -12.01 9.18
N LYS A 150 4.36 -10.80 8.97
CA LYS A 150 3.70 -9.56 9.41
C LYS A 150 2.37 -9.33 8.70
N VAL A 151 2.34 -9.55 7.39
CA VAL A 151 1.10 -9.44 6.59
C VAL A 151 0.08 -10.50 7.01
N GLN A 152 0.52 -11.74 7.28
CA GLN A 152 -0.35 -12.81 7.79
C GLN A 152 -0.99 -12.47 9.14
N SER A 153 -0.36 -11.63 9.96
CA SER A 153 -0.92 -11.22 11.26
C SER A 153 -2.07 -10.20 11.17
N ILE A 154 -2.41 -9.72 9.97
CA ILE A 154 -3.46 -8.73 9.75
C ILE A 154 -4.76 -9.46 9.39
N GLU A 155 -5.53 -9.81 10.41
CA GLU A 155 -6.75 -10.64 10.26
C GLU A 155 -7.79 -10.06 9.31
N ARG A 156 -7.87 -8.74 9.18
CA ARG A 156 -8.86 -8.03 8.36
C ARG A 156 -8.28 -7.51 7.04
N LEU A 157 -7.16 -8.08 6.58
CA LEU A 157 -6.59 -7.70 5.30
C LEU A 157 -7.51 -8.16 4.18
N GLU A 158 -7.96 -7.23 3.35
CA GLU A 158 -8.88 -7.48 2.23
C GLU A 158 -8.11 -7.52 0.91
N HIS A 159 -7.07 -6.68 0.76
CA HIS A 159 -6.27 -6.60 -0.46
C HIS A 159 -4.77 -6.58 -0.18
N LEU A 160 -4.03 -7.47 -0.84
CA LEU A 160 -2.57 -7.52 -0.82
C LEU A 160 -2.01 -7.50 -2.25
N GLU A 161 -1.27 -6.45 -2.56
CA GLU A 161 -0.67 -6.27 -3.87
C GLU A 161 0.86 -6.29 -3.79
N ILE A 162 1.50 -7.13 -4.61
CA ILE A 162 2.95 -7.20 -4.68
C ILE A 162 3.41 -6.69 -6.04
N VAL A 163 4.08 -5.54 -6.05
CA VAL A 163 4.66 -4.95 -7.24
C VAL A 163 6.06 -5.52 -7.44
N LEU A 164 6.27 -6.21 -8.55
CA LEU A 164 7.58 -6.75 -8.91
C LEU A 164 8.34 -5.72 -9.73
N HIS A 165 9.60 -5.45 -9.36
CA HIS A 165 10.48 -4.65 -10.22
C HIS A 165 11.12 -5.51 -11.32
N ARG A 166 11.91 -4.89 -12.20
CA ARG A 166 12.56 -5.42 -13.42
C ARG A 166 13.26 -6.79 -13.32
N ASP A 167 13.44 -7.33 -12.11
CA ASP A 167 14.07 -8.60 -11.84
C ASP A 167 13.16 -9.50 -10.98
N TYR A 168 12.79 -10.65 -11.54
CA TYR A 168 11.88 -11.62 -10.93
C TYR A 168 12.60 -12.73 -10.16
N GLY A 169 13.87 -12.55 -9.82
CA GLY A 169 14.60 -13.47 -8.94
C GLY A 169 13.79 -13.84 -7.69
N GLY A 170 13.62 -15.15 -7.48
CA GLY A 170 12.83 -15.68 -6.37
C GLY A 170 11.31 -15.55 -6.49
N LEU A 171 10.75 -15.23 -7.66
CA LEU A 171 9.29 -15.14 -7.86
C LEU A 171 8.54 -16.40 -7.39
N LYS A 172 9.07 -17.59 -7.67
CA LYS A 172 8.47 -18.85 -7.22
C LYS A 172 8.31 -18.88 -5.69
N LEU A 173 9.30 -18.37 -4.95
CA LEU A 173 9.24 -18.30 -3.50
C LEU A 173 8.19 -17.28 -3.05
N LYS A 174 8.15 -16.09 -3.67
CA LYS A 174 7.12 -15.06 -3.39
C LYS A 174 5.73 -15.62 -3.61
N VAL A 175 5.48 -16.19 -4.79
CA VAL A 175 4.22 -16.84 -5.18
C VAL A 175 3.80 -17.90 -4.17
N ARG A 176 4.69 -18.84 -3.83
CA ARG A 176 4.38 -19.91 -2.87
C ARG A 176 3.98 -19.35 -1.51
N ARG A 177 4.67 -18.31 -1.03
CA ARG A 177 4.36 -17.69 0.26
C ARG A 177 3.04 -16.93 0.22
N LEU A 178 2.80 -16.14 -0.83
CA LEU A 178 1.58 -15.36 -1.03
C LEU A 178 0.33 -16.26 -1.16
N ALA A 179 0.44 -17.35 -1.91
CA ALA A 179 -0.64 -18.34 -2.01
C ALA A 179 -0.98 -18.95 -0.64
N ARG A 180 0.03 -19.17 0.22
CA ARG A 180 -0.20 -19.61 1.60
C ARG A 180 -0.92 -18.55 2.43
N ILE A 181 -0.57 -17.27 2.28
CA ILE A 181 -1.30 -16.17 2.96
C ILE A 181 -2.77 -16.23 2.54
N ALA A 182 -3.06 -16.29 1.24
CA ALA A 182 -4.43 -16.33 0.73
C ALA A 182 -5.22 -17.54 1.29
N ALA A 183 -4.59 -18.72 1.36
CA ALA A 183 -5.23 -19.93 1.87
C ALA A 183 -5.45 -19.94 3.39
N GLU A 184 -4.60 -19.24 4.16
CA GLU A 184 -4.68 -19.16 5.62
C GLU A 184 -5.45 -17.94 6.12
N ALA A 185 -5.84 -17.01 5.24
CA ALA A 185 -6.52 -15.78 5.60
C ALA A 185 -7.94 -16.05 6.12
N ILE A 186 -8.35 -15.28 7.13
CA ILE A 186 -9.74 -15.31 7.63
C ILE A 186 -10.57 -14.39 6.71
N GLY A 187 -11.25 -14.99 5.74
CA GLY A 187 -12.08 -14.29 4.75
C GLY A 187 -11.47 -14.26 3.35
N ASP A 188 -12.10 -13.49 2.45
CA ASP A 188 -11.72 -13.42 1.04
C ASP A 188 -10.58 -12.41 0.82
N LEU A 189 -9.34 -12.80 1.16
CA LEU A 189 -8.17 -11.99 0.87
C LEU A 189 -7.85 -12.00 -0.64
N ASP A 190 -7.90 -10.83 -1.28
CA ASP A 190 -7.51 -10.64 -2.67
C ASP A 190 -6.00 -10.40 -2.81
N VAL A 191 -5.27 -11.42 -3.25
CA VAL A 191 -3.82 -11.33 -3.48
C VAL A 191 -3.52 -11.12 -4.96
N ARG A 192 -2.88 -10.01 -5.30
CA ARG A 192 -2.48 -9.64 -6.67
C ARG A 192 -0.97 -9.47 -6.81
N ILE A 193 -0.45 -9.92 -7.93
CA ILE A 193 0.94 -9.67 -8.33
C ILE A 193 0.94 -8.74 -9.54
N LEU A 194 1.51 -7.55 -9.36
CA LEU A 194 1.67 -6.56 -10.41
C LEU A 194 3.03 -6.74 -11.09
N LEU A 195 3.00 -7.18 -12.34
CA LEU A 195 4.18 -7.33 -13.20
C LEU A 195 4.43 -6.03 -13.96
N PRO A 196 5.68 -5.59 -14.17
CA PRO A 196 5.96 -4.48 -15.06
C PRO A 196 5.57 -4.85 -16.48
N SER A 197 5.19 -3.86 -17.29
CA SER A 197 4.87 -4.08 -18.70
C SER A 197 6.06 -4.60 -19.51
N HIS A 198 7.25 -4.14 -19.15
CA HIS A 198 8.50 -4.46 -19.83
C HIS A 198 9.61 -4.75 -18.82
N THR A 199 10.48 -5.70 -19.15
CA THR A 199 11.79 -5.88 -18.52
C THR A 199 12.89 -5.31 -19.40
N TYR A 200 14.04 -4.98 -18.80
CA TYR A 200 15.22 -4.56 -19.55
C TYR A 200 16.21 -5.72 -19.59
N GLU A 201 16.31 -6.38 -20.74
CA GLU A 201 17.13 -7.56 -20.94
C GLU A 201 18.13 -7.29 -22.06
N LYS A 202 19.43 -7.45 -21.77
CA LYS A 202 20.54 -7.31 -22.74
C LYS A 202 20.49 -6.00 -23.55
N GLY A 203 20.14 -4.89 -22.91
CA GLY A 203 20.07 -3.59 -23.58
C GLY A 203 18.75 -3.28 -24.28
N THR A 204 17.75 -4.17 -24.20
CA THR A 204 16.46 -4.03 -24.90
C THR A 204 15.27 -4.16 -23.95
N HIS A 205 14.20 -3.43 -24.24
CA HIS A 205 12.94 -3.58 -23.52
C HIS A 205 12.15 -4.74 -24.10
N VAL A 206 11.88 -5.76 -23.28
CA VAL A 206 11.12 -6.95 -23.68
C VAL A 206 9.77 -6.92 -22.99
N PRO A 207 8.64 -7.10 -23.72
CA PRO A 207 7.32 -7.11 -23.13
C PRO A 207 7.11 -8.34 -22.24
N VAL A 208 6.47 -8.15 -21.10
CA VAL A 208 6.17 -9.21 -20.14
C VAL A 208 4.82 -9.83 -20.47
N SER A 209 4.79 -11.13 -20.72
CA SER A 209 3.55 -11.84 -21.06
C SER A 209 2.78 -12.27 -19.81
N LEU A 210 1.66 -11.58 -19.50
CA LEU A 210 0.74 -12.00 -18.42
C LEU A 210 0.24 -13.44 -18.61
N LYS A 211 -0.09 -13.82 -19.86
CA LYS A 211 -0.58 -15.17 -20.21
C LYS A 211 0.39 -16.26 -19.73
N ARG A 212 1.70 -16.03 -19.87
CA ARG A 212 2.74 -16.96 -19.42
C ARG A 212 2.70 -17.16 -17.90
N TYR A 213 2.54 -16.09 -17.12
CA TYR A 213 2.52 -16.17 -15.65
C TYR A 213 1.22 -16.75 -15.11
N ARG A 214 0.07 -16.34 -15.65
CA ARG A 214 -1.24 -16.94 -15.30
C ARG A 214 -1.26 -18.45 -15.56
N ARG A 215 -0.68 -18.90 -16.69
CA ARG A 215 -0.53 -20.35 -16.97
C ARG A 215 0.41 -21.05 -15.99
N LYS A 216 1.49 -20.39 -15.57
CA LYS A 216 2.50 -20.98 -14.68
C LYS A 216 2.06 -21.02 -13.22
N TYR A 217 1.19 -20.09 -12.81
CA TYR A 217 0.73 -19.89 -11.44
C TYR A 217 -0.78 -19.61 -11.44
N PRO A 218 -1.62 -20.63 -11.67
CA PRO A 218 -3.07 -20.44 -11.87
C PRO A 218 -3.81 -19.93 -10.62
N ASP A 219 -3.27 -20.21 -9.43
CA ASP A 219 -3.92 -19.88 -8.15
C ASP A 219 -3.73 -18.42 -7.71
N LEU A 220 -3.11 -17.59 -8.56
CA LEU A 220 -2.84 -16.18 -8.25
C LEU A 220 -3.33 -15.26 -9.35
N LYS A 221 -3.74 -14.06 -8.95
CA LYS A 221 -4.09 -12.98 -9.87
C LYS A 221 -2.84 -12.23 -10.29
N PHE A 222 -2.62 -12.14 -11.59
CA PHE A 222 -1.53 -11.36 -12.19
C PHE A 222 -2.12 -10.27 -13.05
N ASP A 223 -1.69 -9.04 -12.76
CA ASP A 223 -1.99 -7.86 -13.55
C ASP A 223 -0.70 -7.16 -13.97
N GLN A 224 -0.82 -6.19 -14.86
CA GLN A 224 0.33 -5.51 -15.45
C GLN A 224 0.32 -4.03 -15.09
N ALA A 225 1.44 -3.59 -14.52
CA ALA A 225 1.73 -2.19 -14.33
C ALA A 225 2.41 -1.65 -15.61
N TRP A 226 1.80 -0.66 -16.27
CA TRP A 226 2.36 -0.03 -17.45
C TRP A 226 3.62 0.80 -17.14
N TYR A 227 4.63 0.67 -18.00
CA TYR A 227 5.88 1.43 -18.01
C TYR A 227 5.81 2.32 -19.25
N PHE A 228 5.63 3.62 -19.06
CA PHE A 228 5.86 4.58 -20.13
C PHE A 228 7.24 5.21 -19.93
N ARG A 229 7.93 5.43 -21.05
CA ARG A 229 9.27 6.04 -21.09
C ARG A 229 9.25 7.47 -20.58
#